data_AF-A0A2V2UZF0-F1
#
_entry.id   AF-A0A2V2UZF0-F1
#
_cell.length_a   1.000
_cell.length_b   1.000
_cell.length_c   1.000
_cell.angle_alpha   90.00
_cell.angle_beta   90.00
_cell.angle_gamma   90.00
#
_symmetry.space_group_name_H-M   'P 1'
#
loop_
_entity.id
_entity.type
_entity.pdbx_description
1 polymer ?
#
loop_
_entity_poly.entity_id
_entity_poly.type
_entity_poly.pdbx_seq_one_letter_code
_entity_poly.pdbx_strand_id
1 'polypeptide(L)'
;MIVVSSPEVSKYDEWEKQLKASRIIMNCPDEMDVKAMCAWMKRGLDKDEQAEYWKMVEKHMEKVGPIPRYIFDEKIYKDRLGAVDDALLAIKPTDFGKNFTLGGEEKWYSEDPCHKLVKVVREITEEGAEVFLNESICDDIGLRIADRLEKEMDAKDLLLLILRSRGALASRALEQLGLRVFMRGEFVSALVEELNELRPPERHEAQGSVLKVNHQGHPTRTVGLRELQGGVTRTPMECGVLYIPKVEKFPLVDGFFFVNSPRRTLVGLQMTTASAHHTTTSTVRQFTECLAAYFNGWEESSRDMSWEIICVQHAGSTPMNDWRRCDFVNTENLSEDEKEIVAFWDGKVHQYQFVLTRDFVNKIGEMRAQ
;
A
#
# COMPACT_ATOMS: atom_id res chain seq x y z
N MET A 1 34.63 25.41 -6.49
CA MET A 1 34.25 24.58 -5.34
C MET A 1 33.30 25.41 -4.49
N ILE A 2 32.00 25.09 -4.50
CA ILE A 2 31.03 25.75 -3.61
C ILE A 2 31.12 25.00 -2.28
N VAL A 3 31.67 25.65 -1.26
CA VAL A 3 31.72 25.13 0.10
C VAL A 3 30.42 25.53 0.77
N VAL A 4 29.48 24.59 0.84
CA VAL A 4 28.28 24.77 1.66
C VAL A 4 28.72 24.62 3.12
N SER A 5 28.49 25.66 3.93
CA SER A 5 28.81 25.65 5.34
C SER A 5 27.94 24.61 6.08
N SER A 6 28.47 24.06 7.17
CA SER A 6 27.75 23.10 8.02
C SER A 6 26.35 23.64 8.38
N PRO A 7 25.29 22.79 8.31
CA PRO A 7 23.91 23.20 8.54
C PRO A 7 23.68 23.54 10.01
N GLU A 8 24.00 24.75 10.44
CA GLU A 8 23.50 25.32 11.68
C GLU A 8 22.10 25.88 11.45
N VAL A 9 21.14 25.52 12.30
CA VAL A 9 19.73 25.92 12.17
C VAL A 9 19.57 27.43 12.06
N SER A 10 20.35 28.20 12.83
CA SER A 10 20.34 29.67 12.79
C SER A 10 20.71 30.24 11.42
N LYS A 11 21.54 29.55 10.64
CA LYS A 11 21.94 29.97 9.29
C LYS A 11 20.82 29.76 8.27
N TYR A 12 19.98 28.73 8.43
CA TYR A 12 18.82 28.51 7.56
C TYR A 12 17.78 29.61 7.73
N ASP A 13 17.42 29.95 8.98
CA ASP A 13 16.45 31.01 9.27
C ASP A 13 16.94 32.38 8.77
N GLU A 14 18.26 32.60 8.79
CA GLU A 14 18.89 33.81 8.27
C GLU A 14 18.92 33.83 6.73
N TRP A 15 19.15 32.69 6.07
CA TRP A 15 19.06 32.56 4.61
C TRP A 15 17.64 32.73 4.07
N GLU A 16 16.62 32.27 4.80
CA GLU A 16 15.21 32.45 4.41
C GLU A 16 14.78 33.92 4.48
N LYS A 17 15.33 34.70 5.41
CA LYS A 17 15.09 36.16 5.53
C LYS A 17 15.72 36.98 4.41
N GLN A 18 16.66 36.42 3.65
CA GLN A 18 17.21 37.08 2.49
C GLN A 18 16.20 36.99 1.33
N LEU A 19 15.50 38.09 1.07
CA LEU A 19 14.40 38.33 0.10
C LEU A 19 14.62 37.88 -1.36
N LYS A 20 15.71 37.17 -1.68
CA LYS A 20 16.05 36.60 -3.00
C LYS A 20 16.38 35.11 -2.96
N ALA A 21 16.23 34.43 -1.83
CA ALA A 21 16.47 33.00 -1.74
C ALA A 21 15.34 32.23 -2.45
N SER A 22 15.61 31.71 -3.64
CA SER A 22 14.76 30.71 -4.27
C SER A 22 14.88 29.40 -3.48
N ARG A 23 13.77 28.89 -2.95
CA ARG A 23 13.74 27.60 -2.26
C ARG A 23 13.97 26.50 -3.30
N ILE A 24 15.08 25.78 -3.17
CA ILE A 24 15.35 24.58 -3.97
C ILE A 24 14.85 23.39 -3.18
N ILE A 25 13.84 22.71 -3.71
CA ILE A 25 13.32 21.46 -3.16
C ILE A 25 13.92 20.31 -3.98
N MET A 26 14.66 19.43 -3.32
CA MET A 26 15.18 18.21 -3.91
C MET A 26 14.54 17.02 -3.22
N ASN A 27 14.29 15.96 -4.00
CA ASN A 27 13.82 14.71 -3.45
C ASN A 27 14.90 14.12 -2.53
N CYS A 28 14.47 13.31 -1.55
CA CYS A 28 15.39 12.51 -0.75
C CYS A 28 16.17 11.55 -1.65
N PRO A 29 17.38 11.12 -1.24
CA PRO A 29 18.10 10.03 -1.90
C PRO A 29 17.22 8.79 -2.04
N ASP A 30 17.44 8.00 -3.08
CA ASP A 30 16.82 6.68 -3.20
C ASP A 30 17.68 5.57 -2.55
N GLU A 31 17.24 4.32 -2.62
CA GLU A 31 17.97 3.17 -2.09
C GLU A 31 19.38 3.06 -2.68
N MET A 32 19.51 3.25 -3.99
CA MET A 32 20.78 3.09 -4.70
C MET A 32 21.75 4.22 -4.34
N ASP A 33 21.25 5.43 -4.16
CA ASP A 33 22.03 6.56 -3.65
C ASP A 33 22.58 6.25 -2.26
N VAL A 34 21.73 5.80 -1.33
CA VAL A 34 22.16 5.48 0.04
C VAL A 34 23.13 4.28 0.04
N LYS A 35 22.90 3.29 -0.81
CA LYS A 35 23.80 2.14 -0.97
C LYS A 35 25.19 2.57 -1.45
N ALA A 36 25.25 3.50 -2.41
CA ALA A 36 26.51 4.09 -2.86
C ALA A 36 27.20 4.89 -1.74
N MET A 37 26.44 5.64 -0.93
CA MET A 37 26.98 6.32 0.26
C MET A 37 27.58 5.31 1.25
N CYS A 38 26.89 4.20 1.52
CA CYS A 38 27.36 3.14 2.41
C CYS A 38 28.68 2.53 1.92
N ALA A 39 28.74 2.16 0.64
CA ALA A 39 29.95 1.62 0.02
C ALA A 39 31.12 2.60 0.11
N TRP A 40 30.88 3.91 -0.07
CA TRP A 40 31.90 4.94 0.05
C TRP A 40 32.35 5.19 1.49
N MET A 41 31.42 5.21 2.45
CA MET A 41 31.71 5.43 3.88
C MET A 41 32.50 4.27 4.48
N LYS A 42 32.23 3.05 4.03
CA LYS A 42 32.88 1.81 4.50
C LYS A 42 33.95 1.30 3.53
N ARG A 43 34.45 2.16 2.64
CA ARG A 43 35.52 1.81 1.70
C ARG A 43 36.74 1.29 2.44
N GLY A 44 37.29 0.17 1.98
CA GLY A 44 38.46 -0.47 2.57
C GLY A 44 38.17 -1.45 3.70
N LEU A 45 36.91 -1.56 4.15
CA LEU A 45 36.46 -2.70 4.97
C LEU A 45 36.27 -3.96 4.12
N ASP A 46 36.23 -5.11 4.78
CA ASP A 46 35.92 -6.37 4.12
C ASP A 46 34.48 -6.38 3.54
N LYS A 47 34.22 -7.24 2.55
CA LYS A 47 32.91 -7.35 1.90
C LYS A 47 31.81 -7.75 2.86
N ASP A 48 32.08 -8.62 3.82
CA ASP A 48 31.09 -9.09 4.77
C ASP A 48 30.69 -7.97 5.74
N GLU A 49 31.66 -7.18 6.21
CA GLU A 49 31.40 -6.01 7.06
C GLU A 49 30.61 -4.92 6.31
N GLN A 50 30.89 -4.72 5.02
CA GLN A 50 30.11 -3.80 4.19
C GLN A 50 28.67 -4.28 4.01
N ALA A 51 28.47 -5.59 3.82
CA ALA A 51 27.14 -6.18 3.68
C ALA A 51 26.33 -6.10 4.99
N GLU A 52 26.97 -6.34 6.15
CA GLU A 52 26.33 -6.17 7.45
C GLU A 52 25.94 -4.71 7.71
N TYR A 53 26.83 -3.76 7.39
CA TYR A 53 26.51 -2.35 7.51
C TYR A 53 25.35 -1.93 6.58
N TRP A 54 25.32 -2.42 5.35
CA TRP A 54 24.20 -2.18 4.42
C TRP A 54 22.88 -2.71 4.99
N LYS A 55 22.84 -3.97 5.45
CA LYS A 55 21.62 -4.58 6.04
C LYS A 55 21.06 -3.76 7.20
N MET A 56 21.92 -3.17 8.02
CA MET A 56 21.51 -2.30 9.12
C MET A 56 20.90 -0.99 8.60
N VAL A 57 21.53 -0.33 7.63
CA VAL A 57 21.02 0.91 7.03
C VAL A 57 19.71 0.68 6.27
N GLU A 58 19.62 -0.41 5.51
CA GLU A 58 18.42 -0.85 4.78
C GLU A 58 17.24 -1.01 5.75
N LYS A 59 17.44 -1.72 6.86
CA LYS A 59 16.43 -1.86 7.93
C LYS A 59 16.03 -0.51 8.55
N HIS A 60 16.96 0.42 8.71
CA HIS A 60 16.62 1.76 9.19
C HIS A 60 15.77 2.52 8.17
N MET A 61 16.12 2.43 6.88
CA MET A 61 15.39 3.06 5.79
C MET A 61 13.94 2.57 5.68
N GLU A 62 13.69 1.29 5.88
CA GLU A 62 12.33 0.73 5.90
C GLU A 62 11.44 1.44 6.93
N LYS A 63 12.00 1.90 8.06
CA LYS A 63 11.25 2.48 9.18
C LYS A 63 11.22 3.99 9.23
N VAL A 64 12.26 4.66 8.74
CA VAL A 64 12.36 6.13 8.82
C VAL A 64 12.73 6.79 7.49
N GLY A 65 12.62 6.04 6.38
CA GLY A 65 12.93 6.48 5.03
C GLY A 65 14.42 6.69 4.76
N PRO A 66 14.79 6.97 3.50
CA PRO A 66 16.17 7.25 3.08
C PRO A 66 16.63 8.66 3.49
N ILE A 67 16.56 8.96 4.79
CA ILE A 67 17.01 10.24 5.34
C ILE A 67 18.38 10.05 5.98
N PRO A 68 19.49 10.50 5.33
CA PRO A 68 20.86 10.26 5.80
C PRO A 68 21.10 10.60 7.26
N ARG A 69 20.42 11.64 7.76
CA ARG A 69 20.50 12.08 9.16
C ARG A 69 20.14 10.97 10.16
N TYR A 70 19.21 10.08 9.83
CA TYR A 70 18.62 9.13 10.78
C TYR A 70 19.02 7.67 10.55
N ILE A 71 19.63 7.33 9.42
CA ILE A 71 19.81 5.93 9.00
C ILE A 71 21.21 5.36 9.24
N PHE A 72 22.23 6.19 9.41
CA PHE A 72 23.61 5.72 9.55
C PHE A 72 24.06 5.48 11.00
N ASP A 73 23.32 6.00 11.98
CA ASP A 73 23.65 5.89 13.40
C ASP A 73 22.48 5.27 14.17
N GLU A 74 22.76 4.22 14.94
CA GLU A 74 21.74 3.44 15.65
C GLU A 74 21.03 4.24 16.74
N LYS A 75 21.74 5.14 17.44
CA LYS A 75 21.15 5.94 18.51
C LYS A 75 20.22 7.00 17.90
N ILE A 76 20.68 7.71 16.88
CA ILE A 76 19.88 8.71 16.18
C ILE A 76 18.66 8.06 15.52
N TYR A 77 18.82 6.86 14.96
CA TYR A 77 17.70 6.07 14.43
C TYR A 77 16.64 5.77 15.51
N LYS A 78 17.06 5.28 16.68
CA LYS A 78 16.15 4.99 17.81
C LYS A 78 15.43 6.25 18.30
N ASP A 79 16.15 7.37 18.41
CA ASP A 79 15.56 8.66 18.79
C ASP A 79 14.53 9.11 17.75
N ARG A 80 14.81 8.89 16.44
CA ARG A 80 13.87 9.20 15.36
C ARG A 80 12.63 8.33 15.40
N LEU A 81 12.76 7.03 15.70
CA LEU A 81 11.61 6.14 15.88
C LEU A 81 10.69 6.63 17.00
N GLY A 82 11.25 6.96 18.17
CA GLY A 82 10.46 7.53 19.27
C GLY A 82 9.73 8.81 18.86
N ALA A 83 10.39 9.69 18.12
CA ALA A 83 9.77 10.91 17.61
C ALA A 83 8.63 10.64 16.61
N VAL A 84 8.75 9.61 15.77
CA VAL A 84 7.68 9.15 14.86
C VAL A 84 6.49 8.62 15.65
N ASP A 85 6.75 7.81 16.69
CA ASP A 85 5.72 7.25 17.55
C ASP A 85 4.93 8.35 18.27
N ASP A 86 5.63 9.32 18.85
CA ASP A 86 5.01 10.49 19.49
C ASP A 86 4.16 11.31 18.50
N ALA A 87 4.65 11.47 17.27
CA ALA A 87 3.92 12.20 16.25
C ALA A 87 2.65 11.49 15.79
N LEU A 88 2.68 10.16 15.66
CA LEU A 88 1.50 9.35 15.34
C LEU A 88 0.44 9.38 16.45
N LEU A 89 0.85 9.54 17.71
CA LEU A 89 -0.08 9.73 18.82
C LEU A 89 -0.68 11.14 18.81
N ALA A 90 0.10 12.15 18.43
CA ALA A 90 -0.30 13.55 18.44
C ALA A 90 -1.15 13.98 17.22
N ILE A 91 -1.02 13.31 16.07
CA ILE A 91 -1.73 13.67 14.84
C ILE A 91 -3.25 13.55 15.00
N LYS A 92 -3.99 14.55 14.53
CA LYS A 92 -5.45 14.56 14.50
C LYS A 92 -5.97 14.28 13.08
N PRO A 93 -7.20 13.76 12.91
CA PRO A 93 -7.82 13.58 11.61
C PRO A 93 -7.84 14.85 10.73
N THR A 94 -8.01 16.02 11.37
CA THR A 94 -8.00 17.32 10.68
C THR A 94 -6.66 17.67 10.04
N ASP A 95 -5.56 17.18 10.64
CA ASP A 95 -4.20 17.43 10.15
C ASP A 95 -3.96 16.63 8.87
N PHE A 96 -4.63 15.48 8.73
CA PHE A 96 -4.51 14.64 7.53
C PHE A 96 -5.13 15.30 6.29
N GLY A 97 -6.35 15.85 6.40
CA GLY A 97 -7.00 16.54 5.30
C GLY A 97 -6.16 17.72 4.76
N LYS A 98 -5.48 18.44 5.65
CA LYS A 98 -4.61 19.56 5.27
C LYS A 98 -3.29 19.11 4.67
N ASN A 99 -2.65 18.11 5.29
CA ASN A 99 -1.27 17.75 4.96
C ASN A 99 -1.15 16.66 3.88
N PHE A 100 -2.20 15.86 3.62
CA PHE A 100 -2.08 14.66 2.76
C PHE A 100 -3.04 14.62 1.55
N THR A 101 -4.07 15.47 1.49
CA THR A 101 -5.08 15.41 0.40
C THR A 101 -5.04 16.56 -0.60
N LEU A 102 -4.40 17.66 -0.24
CA LEU A 102 -4.20 18.79 -1.14
C LEU A 102 -2.71 18.84 -1.46
N GLY A 103 -2.36 18.75 -2.74
CA GLY A 103 -1.06 19.23 -3.22
C GLY A 103 -0.97 20.71 -2.86
N GLY A 104 -0.51 20.99 -1.66
CA GLY A 104 -0.72 22.25 -0.98
C GLY A 104 0.50 23.12 -1.09
N GLU A 105 0.30 24.32 -1.64
CA GLU A 105 1.22 25.46 -1.52
C GLU A 105 1.34 25.97 -0.06
N GLU A 106 0.59 25.39 0.91
CA GLU A 106 0.74 25.69 2.33
C GLU A 106 2.07 25.15 2.84
N LYS A 107 3.05 26.06 2.84
CA LYS A 107 4.41 25.84 3.32
C LYS A 107 4.39 25.51 4.81
N TRP A 108 4.70 24.25 5.13
CA TRP A 108 5.55 23.81 6.23
C TRP A 108 5.59 24.75 7.45
N TYR A 109 4.77 24.49 8.47
CA TYR A 109 5.03 25.02 9.82
C TYR A 109 5.73 23.93 10.66
N SER A 110 6.90 24.28 11.19
CA SER A 110 7.80 23.37 11.94
C SER A 110 7.23 22.83 13.26
N GLU A 111 6.11 23.37 13.71
CA GLU A 111 5.49 23.03 15.00
C GLU A 111 4.43 21.91 14.90
N ASP A 112 4.04 21.49 13.69
CA ASP A 112 3.08 20.39 13.49
C ASP A 112 3.79 19.02 13.63
N PRO A 113 3.27 18.07 14.44
CA PRO A 113 3.73 16.68 14.49
C PRO A 113 3.96 16.02 13.12
N CYS A 114 3.24 16.44 12.08
CA CYS A 114 3.28 15.88 10.74
C CYS A 114 4.68 15.92 10.10
N HIS A 115 5.55 16.90 10.41
CA HIS A 115 6.91 16.96 9.83
C HIS A 115 7.79 15.74 10.18
N LYS A 116 7.39 14.97 11.20
CA LYS A 116 8.07 13.73 11.57
C LYS A 116 7.60 12.53 10.76
N LEU A 117 6.47 12.67 10.06
CA LEU A 117 5.77 11.61 9.37
C LEU A 117 5.79 11.76 7.85
N VAL A 118 5.88 13.00 7.34
CA VAL A 118 5.84 13.31 5.91
C VAL A 118 7.11 13.96 5.39
N LYS A 119 7.34 13.78 4.08
CA LYS A 119 8.35 14.45 3.26
C LYS A 119 7.64 15.16 2.09
N VAL A 120 8.29 16.18 1.53
CA VAL A 120 7.85 16.74 0.25
C VAL A 120 8.53 15.98 -0.88
N VAL A 121 7.73 15.63 -1.88
CA VAL A 121 8.18 15.07 -3.13
C VAL A 121 7.87 16.04 -4.26
N ARG A 122 8.89 16.26 -5.08
CA ARG A 122 8.83 16.99 -6.33
C ARG A 122 8.45 16.01 -7.43
N GLU A 123 7.33 16.27 -8.10
CA GLU A 123 6.87 15.53 -9.27
C GLU A 123 6.82 16.44 -10.50
N ILE A 124 7.05 15.86 -11.67
CA ILE A 124 6.86 16.52 -12.95
C ILE A 124 5.62 15.87 -13.57
N THR A 125 4.58 16.65 -13.81
CA THR A 125 3.34 16.16 -14.44
C THR A 125 3.60 15.74 -15.89
N GLU A 126 2.68 15.00 -16.48
CA GLU A 126 2.73 14.65 -17.91
C GLU A 126 2.83 15.89 -18.82
N GLU A 127 2.23 17.00 -18.39
CA GLU A 127 2.27 18.30 -19.07
C GLU A 127 3.58 19.09 -18.82
N GLY A 128 4.52 18.50 -18.07
CA GLY A 128 5.82 19.11 -17.74
C GLY A 128 5.79 20.14 -16.62
N ALA A 129 4.67 20.28 -15.91
CA ALA A 129 4.56 21.19 -14.78
C ALA A 129 5.20 20.58 -13.52
N GLU A 130 5.95 21.39 -12.78
CA GLU A 130 6.51 20.98 -11.50
C GLU A 130 5.48 21.16 -10.39
N VAL A 131 5.20 20.08 -9.66
CA VAL A 131 4.28 20.07 -8.52
C VAL A 131 4.97 19.50 -7.28
N PHE A 132 4.54 19.96 -6.11
CA PHE A 132 5.06 19.51 -4.83
C PHE A 132 3.95 18.86 -4.03
N LEU A 133 4.21 17.63 -3.58
CA LEU A 133 3.26 16.78 -2.89
C LEU A 133 3.83 16.38 -1.54
N ASN A 134 2.99 16.25 -0.53
CA ASN A 134 3.37 15.65 0.73
C ASN A 134 3.14 14.14 0.66
N GLU A 135 4.15 13.37 1.02
CA GLU A 135 4.11 11.91 1.06
C GLU A 135 4.56 11.44 2.45
N SER A 136 4.10 10.28 2.91
CA SER A 136 4.75 9.60 4.03
C SER A 136 6.25 9.42 3.76
N ILE A 137 7.07 9.51 4.81
CA ILE A 137 8.53 9.38 4.67
C ILE A 137 8.92 8.03 4.08
N CYS A 138 8.27 6.96 4.52
CA CYS A 138 8.35 5.60 4.00
C CYS A 138 7.00 4.89 4.15
N ASP A 139 6.87 3.72 3.54
CA ASP A 139 5.62 2.93 3.54
C ASP A 139 5.22 2.44 4.94
N ASP A 140 6.18 2.07 5.80
CA ASP A 140 5.88 1.68 7.19
C ASP A 140 5.17 2.82 7.93
N ILE A 141 5.66 4.05 7.79
CA ILE A 141 5.00 5.23 8.37
C ILE A 141 3.63 5.46 7.72
N GLY A 142 3.51 5.33 6.40
CA GLY A 142 2.23 5.45 5.68
C GLY A 142 1.18 4.47 6.20
N LEU A 143 1.54 3.19 6.36
CA LEU A 143 0.65 2.17 6.95
C LEU A 143 0.27 2.52 8.39
N ARG A 144 1.20 2.99 9.21
CA ARG A 144 0.91 3.36 10.60
C ARG A 144 -0.01 4.58 10.70
N ILE A 145 0.13 5.55 9.80
CA ILE A 145 -0.80 6.68 9.68
C ILE A 145 -2.19 6.16 9.32
N ALA A 146 -2.29 5.29 8.32
CA ALA A 146 -3.56 4.73 7.91
C ALA A 146 -4.25 3.91 9.01
N ASP A 147 -3.49 3.15 9.83
CA ASP A 147 -4.01 2.47 11.03
C ASP A 147 -4.54 3.45 12.08
N ARG A 148 -3.93 4.63 12.20
CA ARG A 148 -4.39 5.69 13.11
C ARG A 148 -5.69 6.30 12.61
N LEU A 149 -5.76 6.63 11.31
CA LEU A 149 -6.94 7.23 10.70
C LEU A 149 -8.13 6.29 10.73
N GLU A 150 -7.92 5.00 10.48
CA GLU A 150 -8.98 4.00 10.55
C GLU A 150 -9.68 3.98 11.91
N LYS A 151 -8.93 4.16 13.00
CA LYS A 151 -9.48 4.18 14.36
C LYS A 151 -10.22 5.47 14.70
N GLU A 152 -9.78 6.59 14.13
CA GLU A 152 -10.25 7.93 14.48
C GLU A 152 -11.33 8.46 13.53
N MET A 153 -11.48 7.86 12.36
CA MET A 153 -12.39 8.30 11.29
C MET A 153 -13.39 7.22 10.91
N ASP A 154 -14.57 7.64 10.49
CA ASP A 154 -15.55 6.70 9.95
C ASP A 154 -15.25 6.32 8.48
N ALA A 155 -15.96 5.31 7.97
CA ALA A 155 -15.78 4.84 6.61
C ALA A 155 -15.94 5.96 5.56
N LYS A 156 -16.92 6.83 5.77
CA LYS A 156 -17.25 7.90 4.82
C LYS A 156 -16.11 8.91 4.73
N ASP A 157 -15.59 9.34 5.87
CA ASP A 157 -14.51 10.32 5.90
C ASP A 157 -13.22 9.75 5.30
N LEU A 158 -12.89 8.47 5.54
CA LEU A 158 -11.76 7.79 4.90
C LEU A 158 -11.90 7.75 3.37
N LEU A 159 -13.09 7.38 2.86
CA LEU A 159 -13.35 7.34 1.43
C LEU A 159 -13.27 8.74 0.79
N LEU A 160 -13.73 9.78 1.50
CA LEU A 160 -13.59 11.16 1.05
C LEU A 160 -12.12 11.61 0.98
N LEU A 161 -11.26 11.15 1.89
CA LEU A 161 -9.82 11.42 1.82
C LEU A 161 -9.19 10.79 0.58
N ILE A 162 -9.54 9.53 0.27
CA ILE A 162 -9.10 8.85 -0.96
C ILE A 162 -9.54 9.67 -2.18
N LEU A 163 -10.82 10.05 -2.26
CA LEU A 163 -11.40 10.80 -3.39
C LEU A 163 -10.90 12.24 -3.55
N ARG A 164 -10.31 12.83 -2.50
CA ARG A 164 -9.70 14.17 -2.57
C ARG A 164 -8.27 14.12 -3.09
N SER A 165 -7.60 12.98 -2.94
CA SER A 165 -6.22 12.76 -3.38
C SER A 165 -6.14 12.79 -4.91
N ARG A 166 -5.02 13.28 -5.45
CA ARG A 166 -4.82 13.50 -6.90
C ARG A 166 -3.49 12.94 -7.37
N GLY A 167 -3.40 12.62 -8.66
CA GLY A 167 -2.18 12.10 -9.27
C GLY A 167 -1.67 10.84 -8.56
N ALA A 168 -0.35 10.75 -8.37
CA ALA A 168 0.29 9.62 -7.68
C ALA A 168 -0.21 9.43 -6.22
N LEU A 169 -0.62 10.52 -5.54
CA LEU A 169 -1.18 10.43 -4.19
C LEU A 169 -2.52 9.68 -4.15
N ALA A 170 -3.29 9.69 -5.23
CA ALA A 170 -4.57 8.96 -5.28
C ALA A 170 -4.35 7.45 -5.18
N SER A 171 -3.32 6.91 -5.84
CA SER A 171 -2.98 5.48 -5.74
C SER A 171 -2.56 5.12 -4.34
N ARG A 172 -1.63 5.89 -3.77
CA ARG A 172 -1.14 5.62 -2.42
C ARG A 172 -2.24 5.75 -1.36
N ALA A 173 -3.09 6.78 -1.49
CA ALA A 173 -4.23 6.93 -0.59
C ALA A 173 -5.20 5.75 -0.72
N LEU A 174 -5.44 5.26 -1.94
CA LEU A 174 -6.28 4.09 -2.17
C LEU A 174 -5.65 2.80 -1.61
N GLU A 175 -4.37 2.56 -1.84
CA GLU A 175 -3.64 1.40 -1.31
C GLU A 175 -3.63 1.40 0.22
N GLN A 176 -3.31 2.55 0.83
CA GLN A 176 -3.23 2.67 2.27
C GLN A 176 -4.62 2.68 2.92
N LEU A 177 -5.56 3.52 2.48
CA LEU A 177 -6.84 3.67 3.18
C LEU A 177 -7.93 2.72 2.65
N GLY A 178 -7.86 2.33 1.37
CA GLY A 178 -8.86 1.50 0.71
C GLY A 178 -8.95 0.09 1.27
N LEU A 179 -7.84 -0.50 1.73
CA LEU A 179 -7.89 -1.80 2.42
C LEU A 179 -8.66 -1.71 3.73
N ARG A 180 -8.49 -0.61 4.47
CA ARG A 180 -9.02 -0.44 5.83
C ARG A 180 -10.53 -0.26 5.86
N VAL A 181 -11.13 0.30 4.80
CA VAL A 181 -12.59 0.46 4.72
C VAL A 181 -13.32 -0.88 4.57
N PHE A 182 -12.66 -1.97 4.14
CA PHE A 182 -13.26 -3.31 4.12
C PHE A 182 -13.58 -3.85 5.52
N MET A 183 -13.05 -3.22 6.58
CA MET A 183 -13.45 -3.56 7.95
C MET A 183 -14.81 -3.00 8.36
N ARG A 184 -15.41 -2.14 7.52
CA ARG A 184 -16.64 -1.42 7.80
C ARG A 184 -17.80 -2.12 7.09
N GLY A 185 -18.70 -2.70 7.87
CA GLY A 185 -19.84 -3.44 7.34
C GLY A 185 -20.74 -2.58 6.45
N GLU A 186 -20.91 -1.30 6.77
CA GLU A 186 -21.68 -0.36 5.94
C GLU A 186 -21.07 -0.15 4.56
N PHE A 187 -19.74 -0.15 4.47
CA PHE A 187 -19.04 -0.04 3.19
C PHE A 187 -19.19 -1.32 2.37
N VAL A 188 -18.99 -2.49 2.99
CA VAL A 188 -19.10 -3.78 2.28
C VAL A 188 -20.53 -4.02 1.80
N SER A 189 -21.54 -3.70 2.61
CA SER A 189 -22.95 -3.80 2.22
C SER A 189 -23.30 -2.90 1.03
N ALA A 190 -22.75 -1.69 0.96
CA ALA A 190 -22.94 -0.82 -0.21
C ALA A 190 -22.14 -1.33 -1.43
N LEU A 191 -20.91 -1.77 -1.22
CA LEU A 191 -19.99 -2.24 -2.26
C LEU A 191 -20.57 -3.44 -3.04
N VAL A 192 -21.17 -4.41 -2.35
CA VAL A 192 -21.68 -5.64 -3.00
C VAL A 192 -22.83 -5.39 -3.98
N GLU A 193 -23.54 -4.28 -3.85
CA GLU A 193 -24.59 -3.86 -4.79
C GLU A 193 -24.02 -3.26 -6.09
N GLU A 194 -22.78 -2.78 -6.06
CA GLU A 194 -22.09 -2.17 -7.22
C GLU A 194 -20.97 -3.05 -7.79
N LEU A 195 -20.72 -4.23 -7.21
CA LEU A 195 -19.73 -5.18 -7.73
C LEU A 195 -20.15 -5.74 -9.09
N ASN A 196 -19.27 -5.57 -10.08
CA ASN A 196 -19.43 -6.15 -11.41
C ASN A 196 -18.43 -7.28 -11.62
N GLU A 197 -18.89 -8.47 -11.95
CA GLU A 197 -17.98 -9.57 -12.32
C GLU A 197 -17.35 -9.30 -13.69
N LEU A 198 -16.03 -9.31 -13.72
CA LEU A 198 -15.24 -9.36 -14.94
C LEU A 198 -15.19 -10.82 -15.39
N ARG A 199 -15.94 -11.13 -16.45
CA ARG A 199 -16.19 -12.50 -16.87
C ARG A 199 -15.17 -12.99 -17.89
N PRO A 200 -14.69 -14.24 -17.79
CA PRO A 200 -13.92 -14.85 -18.86
C PRO A 200 -14.82 -15.06 -20.09
N PRO A 201 -14.28 -14.97 -21.32
CA PRO A 201 -15.07 -15.10 -22.56
C PRO A 201 -15.85 -16.41 -22.69
N GLU A 202 -15.35 -17.48 -22.06
CA GLU A 202 -15.91 -18.84 -22.15
C GLU A 202 -17.08 -19.07 -21.19
N ARG A 203 -17.36 -18.14 -20.26
CA ARG A 203 -18.42 -18.29 -19.25
C ARG A 203 -19.62 -17.40 -19.58
N HIS A 204 -20.78 -18.03 -19.72
CA HIS A 204 -22.01 -17.36 -20.15
C HIS A 204 -22.82 -16.72 -19.01
N GLU A 205 -22.77 -17.28 -17.79
CA GLU A 205 -23.50 -16.77 -16.62
C GLU A 205 -22.59 -16.02 -15.66
N ALA A 206 -23.08 -14.88 -15.16
CA ALA A 206 -22.39 -14.11 -14.14
C ALA A 206 -22.58 -14.75 -12.77
N GLN A 207 -21.52 -14.85 -11.99
CA GLN A 207 -21.52 -15.31 -10.62
C GLN A 207 -21.42 -14.14 -9.65
N GLY A 208 -22.41 -14.01 -8.77
CA GLY A 208 -22.35 -13.07 -7.65
C GLY A 208 -21.20 -13.40 -6.68
N SER A 209 -20.54 -12.36 -6.17
CA SER A 209 -19.48 -12.49 -5.16
C SER A 209 -19.97 -13.20 -3.90
N VAL A 210 -19.08 -13.92 -3.23
CA VAL A 210 -19.30 -14.48 -1.88
C VAL A 210 -19.82 -13.42 -0.91
N LEU A 211 -19.37 -12.18 -1.04
CA LEU A 211 -19.79 -11.07 -0.20
C LEU A 211 -21.24 -10.65 -0.46
N LYS A 212 -21.78 -10.89 -1.66
CA LYS A 212 -23.20 -10.63 -1.92
C LYS A 212 -24.11 -11.56 -1.12
N VAL A 213 -23.69 -12.81 -0.92
CA VAL A 213 -24.41 -13.81 -0.14
C VAL A 213 -24.10 -13.67 1.35
N ASN A 214 -22.85 -13.34 1.69
CA ASN A 214 -22.34 -13.28 3.06
C ASN A 214 -21.51 -12.01 3.30
N HIS A 215 -22.15 -10.85 3.21
CA HIS A 215 -21.48 -9.55 3.45
C HIS A 215 -21.01 -9.42 4.90
N GLN A 216 -21.63 -10.13 5.84
CA GLN A 216 -21.21 -10.23 7.25
C GLN A 216 -19.89 -11.01 7.43
N GLY A 217 -19.41 -11.69 6.37
CA GLY A 217 -18.09 -12.32 6.34
C GLY A 217 -16.93 -11.34 6.15
N HIS A 218 -17.19 -10.03 6.11
CA HIS A 218 -16.16 -9.01 6.00
C HIS A 218 -15.17 -9.04 7.17
N PRO A 219 -13.93 -8.58 6.98
CA PRO A 219 -12.95 -8.56 8.06
C PRO A 219 -13.36 -7.60 9.18
N THR A 220 -12.96 -7.90 10.42
CA THR A 220 -13.23 -7.05 11.59
C THR A 220 -11.96 -6.65 12.34
N ARG A 221 -10.82 -7.23 11.95
CA ARG A 221 -9.49 -6.89 12.44
C ARG A 221 -8.46 -7.07 11.33
N THR A 222 -7.35 -6.35 11.43
CA THR A 222 -6.21 -6.47 10.52
C THR A 222 -5.06 -7.26 11.14
N VAL A 223 -4.26 -7.92 10.30
CA VAL A 223 -2.97 -8.53 10.66
C VAL A 223 -1.96 -8.17 9.59
N GLY A 224 -0.85 -7.56 10.01
CA GLY A 224 0.27 -7.29 9.10
C GLY A 224 1.11 -8.54 8.86
N LEU A 225 1.31 -8.93 7.60
CA LEU A 225 2.24 -10.00 7.22
C LEU A 225 3.65 -9.45 7.09
N ARG A 226 4.58 -10.00 7.88
CA ARG A 226 5.99 -9.60 7.88
C ARG A 226 6.75 -10.29 6.75
N GLU A 227 7.88 -9.73 6.36
CA GLU A 227 8.81 -10.37 5.42
C GLU A 227 9.14 -11.82 5.79
N LEU A 228 9.28 -12.65 4.74
CA LEU A 228 9.71 -14.04 4.87
C LEU A 228 11.22 -14.14 5.22
N GLN A 229 12.01 -13.09 4.98
CA GLN A 229 13.43 -13.04 5.30
C GLN A 229 13.63 -13.04 6.83
N GLY A 230 14.18 -14.14 7.36
CA GLY A 230 14.33 -14.37 8.80
C GLY A 230 13.39 -15.43 9.39
N GLY A 231 12.51 -16.01 8.55
CA GLY A 231 11.57 -17.06 8.93
C GLY A 231 10.28 -16.49 9.52
N VAL A 232 9.15 -17.11 9.18
CA VAL A 232 7.83 -16.71 9.69
C VAL A 232 7.20 -17.88 10.45
N THR A 233 6.67 -17.59 11.63
CA THR A 233 5.86 -18.56 12.36
C THR A 233 4.53 -18.71 11.65
N ARG A 234 4.24 -19.93 11.19
CA ARG A 234 2.96 -20.23 10.56
C ARG A 234 1.81 -19.99 11.52
N THR A 235 0.76 -19.34 11.03
CA THR A 235 -0.44 -19.01 11.81
C THR A 235 -1.66 -19.76 11.29
N PRO A 236 -2.69 -20.00 12.11
CA PRO A 236 -3.96 -20.51 11.62
C PRO A 236 -4.59 -19.55 10.60
N MET A 237 -5.22 -20.09 9.56
CA MET A 237 -6.09 -19.30 8.69
C MET A 237 -7.35 -18.92 9.43
N GLU A 238 -7.52 -17.63 9.70
CA GLU A 238 -8.69 -17.11 10.38
C GLU A 238 -9.60 -16.38 9.39
N CYS A 239 -10.90 -16.67 9.44
CA CYS A 239 -11.89 -15.93 8.68
C CYS A 239 -12.26 -14.62 9.37
N GLY A 240 -12.63 -13.61 8.59
CA GLY A 240 -12.91 -12.28 9.12
C GLY A 240 -11.66 -11.51 9.58
N VAL A 241 -10.47 -11.92 9.12
CA VAL A 241 -9.20 -11.21 9.35
C VAL A 241 -8.65 -10.70 8.04
N LEU A 242 -8.37 -9.39 7.98
CA LEU A 242 -7.72 -8.76 6.83
C LEU A 242 -6.20 -8.87 6.98
N TYR A 243 -5.57 -9.67 6.15
CA TYR A 243 -4.13 -9.81 6.06
C TYR A 243 -3.57 -8.75 5.11
N ILE A 244 -2.70 -7.89 5.63
CA ILE A 244 -2.08 -6.79 4.88
C ILE A 244 -0.56 -7.06 4.80
N PRO A 245 -0.02 -7.33 3.61
CA PRO A 245 1.42 -7.41 3.39
C PRO A 245 2.13 -6.12 3.81
N LYS A 246 3.26 -6.24 4.52
CA LYS A 246 4.15 -5.11 4.83
C LYS A 246 5.30 -4.95 3.84
N VAL A 247 5.26 -5.70 2.75
CA VAL A 247 6.28 -5.71 1.71
C VAL A 247 5.75 -4.99 0.48
N GLU A 248 6.58 -4.13 -0.11
CA GLU A 248 6.21 -3.28 -1.24
C GLU A 248 5.84 -4.12 -2.49
N LYS A 249 6.38 -5.32 -2.64
CA LYS A 249 6.19 -6.20 -3.80
C LYS A 249 5.55 -7.53 -3.42
N PHE A 250 4.44 -7.47 -2.68
CA PHE A 250 3.68 -8.68 -2.42
C PHE A 250 3.01 -9.18 -3.71
N PRO A 251 3.08 -10.48 -4.03
CA PRO A 251 2.54 -10.98 -5.28
C PRO A 251 1.02 -10.92 -5.29
N LEU A 252 0.47 -10.64 -6.48
CA LEU A 252 -0.93 -10.71 -6.85
C LEU A 252 -1.88 -9.68 -6.21
N VAL A 253 -1.85 -9.42 -4.90
CA VAL A 253 -2.87 -8.61 -4.20
C VAL A 253 -2.27 -7.66 -3.17
N ASP A 254 -2.96 -6.56 -2.87
CA ASP A 254 -2.53 -5.58 -1.87
C ASP A 254 -2.99 -5.96 -0.44
N GLY A 255 -3.97 -6.86 -0.35
CA GLY A 255 -4.42 -7.46 0.90
C GLY A 255 -5.42 -8.57 0.62
N PHE A 256 -5.69 -9.42 1.60
CA PHE A 256 -6.68 -10.50 1.43
C PHE A 256 -7.28 -10.95 2.76
N PHE A 257 -8.43 -11.62 2.67
CA PHE A 257 -9.08 -12.25 3.82
C PHE A 257 -9.80 -13.53 3.41
N PHE A 258 -10.23 -14.31 4.40
CA PHE A 258 -10.95 -15.57 4.18
C PHE A 258 -12.41 -15.47 4.62
N VAL A 259 -13.28 -16.09 3.82
CA VAL A 259 -14.71 -16.25 4.09
C VAL A 259 -15.05 -17.73 4.03
N ASN A 260 -15.82 -18.24 5.00
CA ASN A 260 -16.17 -19.68 5.08
C ASN A 260 -17.49 -20.05 4.38
N SER A 261 -18.42 -19.10 4.22
CA SER A 261 -19.79 -19.37 3.75
C SER A 261 -20.14 -18.46 2.56
N PRO A 262 -20.83 -18.98 1.51
CA PRO A 262 -21.40 -20.32 1.40
C PRO A 262 -20.39 -21.39 0.95
N ARG A 263 -19.21 -20.96 0.50
CA ARG A 263 -18.05 -21.80 0.19
C ARG A 263 -16.81 -21.12 0.75
N ARG A 264 -15.76 -21.90 0.98
CA ARG A 264 -14.48 -21.36 1.47
C ARG A 264 -13.83 -20.54 0.36
N THR A 265 -13.66 -19.25 0.59
CA THR A 265 -13.17 -18.30 -0.41
C THR A 265 -12.02 -17.48 0.15
N LEU A 266 -10.95 -17.35 -0.63
CA LEU A 266 -9.94 -16.30 -0.46
C LEU A 266 -10.42 -15.08 -1.23
N VAL A 267 -10.68 -13.97 -0.53
CA VAL A 267 -11.00 -12.69 -1.14
C VAL A 267 -9.74 -11.85 -1.18
N GLY A 268 -9.18 -11.68 -2.38
CA GLY A 268 -8.04 -10.82 -2.66
C GLY A 268 -8.50 -9.42 -3.03
N LEU A 269 -7.83 -8.41 -2.48
CA LEU A 269 -8.11 -7.00 -2.73
C LEU A 269 -6.97 -6.40 -3.55
N GLN A 270 -7.32 -5.80 -4.68
CA GLN A 270 -6.38 -5.05 -5.52
C GLN A 270 -6.80 -3.59 -5.58
N MET A 271 -5.94 -2.70 -5.10
CA MET A 271 -6.07 -1.26 -5.14
C MET A 271 -5.37 -0.77 -6.41
N THR A 272 -6.14 -0.56 -7.48
CA THR A 272 -5.60 -0.35 -8.81
C THR A 272 -5.94 1.05 -9.32
N THR A 273 -4.92 1.83 -9.69
CA THR A 273 -5.12 3.14 -10.34
C THR A 273 -4.81 3.16 -11.83
N ALA A 274 -4.13 2.15 -12.34
CA ALA A 274 -3.85 1.93 -13.76
C ALA A 274 -4.53 0.65 -14.26
N SER A 275 -4.80 0.55 -15.57
CA SER A 275 -5.20 -0.70 -16.20
C SER A 275 -4.07 -1.72 -16.04
N ALA A 276 -4.17 -2.64 -15.08
CA ALA A 276 -3.09 -3.59 -14.85
C ALA A 276 -2.97 -4.60 -16.00
N HIS A 277 -1.74 -5.05 -16.23
CA HIS A 277 -1.40 -6.09 -17.20
C HIS A 277 -1.95 -7.46 -16.76
N HIS A 278 -2.01 -8.41 -17.70
CA HIS A 278 -2.35 -9.80 -17.40
C HIS A 278 -1.45 -10.36 -16.28
N THR A 279 -2.02 -11.27 -15.48
CA THR A 279 -1.25 -11.94 -14.42
C THR A 279 -0.44 -13.07 -15.05
N THR A 280 0.74 -13.37 -14.52
CA THR A 280 1.52 -14.53 -14.99
C THR A 280 1.36 -15.73 -14.07
N THR A 281 1.54 -16.93 -14.62
CA THR A 281 1.61 -18.17 -13.81
C THR A 281 2.66 -18.10 -12.71
N SER A 282 3.80 -17.41 -12.95
CA SER A 282 4.81 -17.17 -11.91
C SER A 282 4.31 -16.32 -10.75
N THR A 283 3.48 -15.30 -11.01
CA THR A 283 2.94 -14.41 -9.97
C THR A 283 1.95 -15.18 -9.09
N VAL A 284 1.07 -15.99 -9.70
CA VAL A 284 0.13 -16.83 -8.97
C VAL A 284 0.86 -17.86 -8.11
N ARG A 285 1.92 -18.48 -8.67
CA ARG A 285 2.78 -19.44 -7.94
C ARG A 285 3.46 -18.79 -6.74
N GLN A 286 4.07 -17.61 -6.93
CA GLN A 286 4.71 -16.89 -5.83
C GLN A 286 3.70 -16.55 -4.73
N PHE A 287 2.48 -16.17 -5.09
CA PHE A 287 1.42 -15.91 -4.12
C PHE A 287 1.03 -17.18 -3.34
N THR A 288 0.83 -18.33 -4.01
CA THR A 288 0.49 -19.58 -3.31
C THR A 288 1.62 -20.07 -2.40
N GLU A 289 2.88 -19.93 -2.82
CA GLU A 289 4.07 -20.22 -2.00
C GLU A 289 4.14 -19.33 -0.76
N CYS A 290 3.85 -18.03 -0.91
CA CYS A 290 3.76 -17.10 0.22
C CYS A 290 2.69 -17.55 1.21
N LEU A 291 1.48 -17.88 0.74
CA LEU A 291 0.39 -18.35 1.60
C LEU A 291 0.77 -19.64 2.35
N ALA A 292 1.44 -20.59 1.68
CA ALA A 292 1.94 -21.82 2.29
C ALA A 292 3.03 -21.56 3.36
N ALA A 293 3.80 -20.48 3.21
CA ALA A 293 4.78 -20.06 4.19
C ALA A 293 4.12 -19.40 5.43
N TYR A 294 3.04 -18.64 5.23
CA TYR A 294 2.36 -17.93 6.33
C TYR A 294 1.37 -18.80 7.12
N PHE A 295 0.73 -19.78 6.50
CA PHE A 295 -0.44 -20.43 7.07
C PHE A 295 -0.28 -21.94 7.31
N ASN A 296 -0.79 -22.39 8.45
CA ASN A 296 -0.91 -23.80 8.78
C ASN A 296 -2.02 -24.46 7.96
N GLY A 297 -1.75 -25.67 7.45
CA GLY A 297 -2.75 -26.47 6.74
C GLY A 297 -3.19 -25.86 5.40
N TRP A 298 -2.38 -24.96 4.81
CA TRP A 298 -2.68 -24.32 3.53
C TRP A 298 -2.93 -25.35 2.42
N GLU A 299 -2.04 -26.34 2.28
CA GLU A 299 -2.11 -27.37 1.21
C GLU A 299 -3.40 -28.20 1.22
N GLU A 300 -3.96 -28.46 2.40
CA GLU A 300 -5.23 -29.17 2.54
C GLU A 300 -6.40 -28.21 2.32
N SER A 301 -6.30 -27.01 2.89
CA SER A 301 -7.35 -25.99 2.86
C SER A 301 -7.59 -25.39 1.47
N SER A 302 -6.57 -25.32 0.62
CA SER A 302 -6.62 -24.65 -0.67
C SER A 302 -7.27 -25.48 -1.78
N ARG A 303 -7.33 -26.81 -1.65
CA ARG A 303 -7.83 -27.73 -2.68
C ARG A 303 -9.26 -27.42 -3.14
N ASP A 304 -10.12 -27.12 -2.18
CA ASP A 304 -11.54 -26.82 -2.40
C ASP A 304 -11.86 -25.32 -2.34
N MET A 305 -10.83 -24.47 -2.27
CA MET A 305 -10.99 -23.03 -2.10
C MET A 305 -11.21 -22.34 -3.45
N SER A 306 -12.24 -21.50 -3.54
CA SER A 306 -12.39 -20.54 -4.64
C SER A 306 -11.68 -19.24 -4.31
N TRP A 307 -11.24 -18.50 -5.33
CA TRP A 307 -10.68 -17.17 -5.12
C TRP A 307 -11.59 -16.12 -5.75
N GLU A 308 -11.73 -14.99 -5.08
CA GLU A 308 -12.38 -13.80 -5.59
C GLU A 308 -11.40 -12.63 -5.52
N ILE A 309 -11.08 -12.01 -6.63
CA ILE A 309 -10.22 -10.83 -6.69
C ILE A 309 -11.11 -9.60 -6.91
N ILE A 310 -11.17 -8.72 -5.92
CA ILE A 310 -11.91 -7.46 -6.00
C ILE A 310 -10.92 -6.35 -6.33
N CYS A 311 -11.04 -5.84 -7.56
CA CYS A 311 -10.27 -4.73 -8.06
C CYS A 311 -11.01 -3.43 -7.76
N VAL A 312 -10.49 -2.66 -6.82
CA VAL A 312 -10.99 -1.35 -6.42
C VAL A 312 -10.23 -0.28 -7.18
N GLN A 313 -10.95 0.57 -7.91
CA GLN A 313 -10.38 1.67 -8.69
C GLN A 313 -10.84 3.02 -8.16
N HIS A 314 -9.94 4.00 -8.19
CA HIS A 314 -10.31 5.39 -7.93
C HIS A 314 -11.12 5.96 -9.11
N ALA A 315 -12.08 6.87 -8.87
CA ALA A 315 -12.89 7.49 -9.93
C ALA A 315 -12.08 8.19 -11.03
N GLY A 316 -10.87 8.63 -10.72
CA GLY A 316 -9.95 9.25 -11.69
C GLY A 316 -9.21 8.26 -12.59
N SER A 317 -9.33 6.95 -12.35
CA SER A 317 -8.63 5.90 -13.09
C SER A 317 -9.44 5.41 -14.29
N THR A 318 -8.75 4.90 -15.30
CA THR A 318 -9.42 4.21 -16.42
C THR A 318 -10.08 2.92 -15.91
N PRO A 319 -11.41 2.78 -16.06
CA PRO A 319 -12.11 1.58 -15.61
C PRO A 319 -11.58 0.33 -16.31
N MET A 320 -11.35 -0.72 -15.53
CA MET A 320 -11.04 -2.04 -16.05
C MET A 320 -12.32 -2.76 -16.47
N ASN A 321 -12.51 -2.96 -17.78
CA ASN A 321 -13.74 -3.58 -18.29
C ASN A 321 -13.58 -5.07 -18.63
N ASP A 322 -12.34 -5.57 -18.72
CA ASP A 322 -12.03 -6.91 -19.19
C ASP A 322 -11.51 -7.80 -18.07
N TRP A 323 -11.86 -9.09 -18.15
CA TRP A 323 -11.31 -10.12 -17.29
C TRP A 323 -9.82 -10.35 -17.57
N ARG A 324 -9.00 -10.46 -16.51
CA ARG A 324 -7.56 -10.66 -16.64
C ARG A 324 -7.22 -12.13 -16.75
N ARG A 325 -6.58 -12.49 -17.86
CA ARG A 325 -6.00 -13.83 -18.08
C ARG A 325 -4.80 -14.08 -17.17
N CYS A 326 -4.57 -15.37 -16.90
CA CYS A 326 -3.31 -15.86 -16.37
C CYS A 326 -2.47 -16.39 -17.52
N ASP A 327 -1.46 -15.65 -17.94
CA ASP A 327 -0.60 -15.99 -19.06
C ASP A 327 0.61 -16.82 -18.63
N PHE A 328 1.10 -17.66 -19.54
CA PHE A 328 2.32 -18.43 -19.35
C PHE A 328 3.56 -17.54 -19.40
N VAL A 329 4.59 -17.87 -18.62
CA VAL A 329 5.87 -17.15 -18.67
C VAL A 329 6.66 -17.50 -19.94
N ASN A 330 6.54 -18.74 -20.41
CA ASN A 330 7.12 -19.20 -21.66
C ASN A 330 6.13 -20.11 -22.39
N THR A 331 5.79 -19.77 -23.63
CA THR A 331 4.84 -20.53 -24.45
C THR A 331 5.43 -21.77 -25.13
N GLU A 332 6.75 -21.92 -25.13
CA GLU A 332 7.43 -22.99 -25.87
C GLU A 332 7.66 -24.27 -25.03
N ASN A 333 7.70 -24.17 -23.70
CA ASN A 333 7.95 -25.30 -22.79
C ASN A 333 7.06 -25.23 -21.53
N LEU A 334 5.76 -25.40 -21.74
CA LEU A 334 4.75 -25.37 -20.67
C LEU A 334 4.95 -26.53 -19.69
N SER A 335 5.27 -26.22 -18.43
CA SER A 335 5.23 -27.22 -17.37
C SER A 335 3.80 -27.64 -17.04
N GLU A 336 3.60 -28.88 -16.57
CA GLU A 336 2.27 -29.33 -16.11
C GLU A 336 1.75 -28.45 -14.95
N ASP A 337 2.65 -28.00 -14.05
CA ASP A 337 2.31 -27.06 -12.97
C ASP A 337 1.74 -25.74 -13.50
N GLU A 338 2.31 -25.19 -14.59
CA GLU A 338 1.78 -23.96 -15.19
C GLU A 338 0.40 -24.17 -15.81
N LYS A 339 0.15 -25.34 -16.42
CA LYS A 339 -1.17 -25.67 -16.95
C LYS A 339 -2.19 -25.81 -15.84
N GLU A 340 -1.82 -26.41 -14.71
CA GLU A 340 -2.69 -26.51 -13.53
C GLU A 340 -3.03 -25.12 -12.96
N ILE A 341 -2.05 -24.21 -12.89
CA ILE A 341 -2.27 -22.83 -12.46
C ILE A 341 -3.25 -22.10 -13.37
N VAL A 342 -3.12 -22.23 -14.69
CA VAL A 342 -4.04 -21.60 -15.65
C VAL A 342 -5.44 -22.21 -15.53
N ALA A 343 -5.56 -23.54 -15.47
CA ALA A 343 -6.85 -24.20 -15.29
C ALA A 343 -7.52 -23.81 -13.97
N PHE A 344 -6.73 -23.65 -12.90
CA PHE A 344 -7.21 -23.11 -11.62
C PHE A 344 -7.70 -21.67 -11.76
N TRP A 345 -6.94 -20.81 -12.44
CA TRP A 345 -7.30 -19.41 -12.66
C TRP A 345 -8.62 -19.28 -13.43
N ASP A 346 -8.75 -19.98 -14.54
CA ASP A 346 -9.92 -19.90 -15.42
C ASP A 346 -11.17 -20.55 -14.78
N GLY A 347 -10.96 -21.60 -13.98
CA GLY A 347 -12.03 -22.39 -13.37
C GLY A 347 -12.50 -21.89 -12.00
N LYS A 348 -11.58 -21.45 -11.14
CA LYS A 348 -11.83 -21.20 -9.70
C LYS A 348 -11.55 -19.77 -9.23
N VAL A 349 -10.99 -18.89 -10.07
CA VAL A 349 -10.77 -17.48 -9.74
C VAL A 349 -11.84 -16.61 -10.41
N HIS A 350 -12.58 -15.87 -9.61
CA HIS A 350 -13.53 -14.86 -10.07
C HIS A 350 -12.94 -13.47 -9.86
N GLN A 351 -13.17 -12.58 -10.81
CA GLN A 351 -12.67 -11.20 -10.71
C GLN A 351 -13.85 -10.25 -10.69
N TYR A 352 -13.79 -9.27 -9.82
CA TYR A 352 -14.81 -8.25 -9.66
C TYR A 352 -14.19 -6.88 -9.76
N GLN A 353 -14.92 -5.95 -10.35
CA GLN A 353 -14.55 -4.55 -10.42
C GLN A 353 -15.47 -3.72 -9.52
N PHE A 354 -14.86 -2.76 -8.84
CA PHE A 354 -15.54 -1.69 -8.14
C PHE A 354 -14.84 -0.36 -8.43
N VAL A 355 -15.61 0.69 -8.74
CA VAL A 355 -15.09 2.04 -8.92
C VAL A 355 -15.57 2.91 -7.77
N LEU A 356 -14.64 3.38 -6.95
CA LEU A 356 -14.92 4.30 -5.86
C LEU A 356 -15.24 5.69 -6.41
N THR A 357 -16.49 6.10 -6.29
CA THR A 357 -17.00 7.41 -6.74
C THR A 357 -17.55 8.25 -5.59
N ARG A 358 -17.72 9.56 -5.81
CA ARG A 358 -18.38 10.44 -4.83
C ARG A 358 -19.83 10.04 -4.60
N ASP A 359 -20.53 9.59 -5.64
CA ASP A 359 -21.93 9.17 -5.55
C ASP A 359 -22.07 7.94 -4.66
N PHE A 360 -21.17 6.96 -4.80
CA PHE A 360 -21.10 5.81 -3.91
C PHE A 360 -20.94 6.22 -2.44
N VAL A 361 -20.01 7.15 -2.15
CA VAL A 361 -19.76 7.62 -0.77
C VAL A 361 -20.98 8.32 -0.17
N ASN A 362 -21.78 9.01 -1.00
CA ASN A 362 -23.01 9.64 -0.54
C ASN A 362 -24.06 8.59 -0.12
N LYS A 363 -24.18 7.47 -0.84
CA LYS A 363 -25.12 6.38 -0.53
C LYS A 363 -24.87 5.73 0.84
N ILE A 364 -23.61 5.57 1.24
CA ILE A 364 -23.26 5.02 2.56
C ILE A 364 -23.85 5.87 3.70
N GLY A 365 -23.91 7.20 3.53
CA GLY A 365 -24.48 8.10 4.52
C GLY A 365 -26.00 7.96 4.68
N GLU A 366 -26.71 7.61 3.60
CA GLU A 366 -28.17 7.44 3.59
C GLU A 366 -28.58 6.13 4.28
N MET A 367 -27.77 5.07 4.18
CA MET A 367 -28.01 3.78 4.84
C MET A 367 -27.90 3.85 6.38
N ARG A 368 -27.25 4.87 6.95
CA ARG A 368 -27.22 5.10 8.42
C ARG A 368 -28.48 5.78 8.95
N ALA A 369 -29.31 6.36 8.09
CA ALA A 369 -30.50 7.12 8.48
C ALA A 369 -31.81 6.29 8.40
N GLN A 370 -31.72 5.04 7.94
CA GLN A 370 -32.78 4.03 7.97
C GLN A 370 -32.47 3.02 9.07
#